data_AF-A0A7C2FR20-F1
#
_entry.id   AF-A0A7C2FR20-F1
#
_cell.length_a   1.000
_cell.length_b   1.000
_cell.length_c   1.000
_cell.angle_alpha   90.00
_cell.angle_beta   90.00
_cell.angle_gamma   90.00
#
_symmetry.space_group_name_H-M   'P 1'
#
loop_
_entity.id
_entity.type
_entity.pdbx_description
1 polymer ?
#
loop_
_entity_poly.entity_id
_entity_poly.type
_entity_poly.pdbx_seq_one_letter_code
_entity_poly.pdbx_strand_id
1 'polypeptide(L)'
;LEDGGETIGYVRYRVKRGWRHGLAAGELEVIELVGVDGGAEAALWEYVFGVDLIETVAAHNRPFDEPLFGLLDDPRRLERYPVDALFCRVLDPAAALEGRRYAREGRLVFELVDDFGRYAGGRFALEGGPDGARRRPTGETAMLTLPAEELGALYLGQTSALARWRAGRIAGSEAAARAAELLFRWHPEPWAPEIW
;
A
#
# COMPACT_ATOMS: atom_id res chain seq x y z
N LEU A 1 8.17 -22.92 -5.51
CA LEU A 1 9.05 -22.56 -6.63
C LEU A 1 10.47 -22.60 -6.10
N GLU A 2 11.36 -23.35 -6.76
CA GLU A 2 12.75 -23.51 -6.33
C GLU A 2 13.69 -23.10 -7.46
N ASP A 3 14.82 -22.48 -7.12
CA ASP A 3 15.96 -22.25 -8.02
C ASP A 3 17.25 -22.65 -7.30
N GLY A 4 18.11 -23.44 -7.95
CA GLY A 4 19.34 -23.95 -7.34
C GLY A 4 19.14 -24.78 -6.06
N GLY A 5 17.93 -25.26 -5.76
CA GLY A 5 17.58 -25.96 -4.52
C GLY A 5 17.16 -25.04 -3.36
N GLU A 6 17.01 -23.73 -3.60
CA GLU A 6 16.46 -22.76 -2.66
C GLU A 6 15.01 -22.42 -3.00
N THR A 7 14.13 -22.36 -2.00
CA THR A 7 12.74 -21.94 -2.19
C THR A 7 12.66 -20.43 -2.42
N ILE A 8 12.28 -20.03 -3.62
CA ILE A 8 12.18 -18.61 -4.03
C ILE A 8 10.73 -18.10 -4.10
N GLY A 9 9.75 -18.94 -3.78
CA GLY A 9 8.35 -18.50 -3.70
C GLY A 9 7.36 -19.65 -3.55
N TYR A 10 6.13 -19.31 -3.22
CA TYR A 10 5.03 -20.25 -3.06
C TYR A 10 3.69 -19.66 -3.51
N VAL A 11 2.75 -20.56 -3.80
CA VAL A 11 1.35 -20.22 -4.03
C VAL A 11 0.45 -21.16 -3.22
N ARG A 12 -0.56 -20.58 -2.56
CA ARG A 12 -1.62 -21.28 -1.84
C ARG A 12 -2.93 -20.98 -2.57
N TYR A 13 -3.63 -22.02 -3.02
CA TYR A 13 -4.87 -21.84 -3.78
C TYR A 13 -5.91 -22.93 -3.46
N ARG A 14 -7.16 -22.67 -3.82
CA ARG A 14 -8.27 -23.64 -3.83
C ARG A 14 -8.80 -23.77 -5.24
N VAL A 15 -9.29 -24.98 -5.55
CA VAL A 15 -9.95 -25.24 -6.83
C VAL A 15 -11.39 -25.64 -6.58
N LYS A 16 -12.31 -24.91 -7.19
CA LYS A 16 -13.71 -25.28 -7.30
C LYS A 16 -13.93 -25.85 -8.70
N ARG A 17 -14.15 -27.16 -8.79
CA ARG A 17 -14.47 -27.80 -10.08
C ARG A 17 -15.85 -27.34 -10.56
N GLY A 18 -15.94 -27.06 -11.85
CA GLY A 18 -17.18 -26.63 -12.49
C GLY A 18 -17.27 -27.17 -13.92
N TRP A 19 -18.50 -27.40 -14.36
CA TRP A 19 -18.81 -27.81 -15.74
C TRP A 19 -20.02 -27.03 -16.23
N ARG A 20 -19.96 -26.54 -17.46
CA ARG A 20 -21.04 -25.80 -18.12
C ARG A 20 -21.24 -26.34 -19.52
N HIS A 21 -22.41 -26.89 -19.79
CA HIS A 21 -22.73 -27.56 -21.07
C HIS A 21 -21.72 -28.65 -21.47
N GLY A 22 -21.17 -29.36 -20.49
CA GLY A 22 -20.17 -30.42 -20.72
C GLY A 22 -18.74 -29.92 -20.93
N LEU A 23 -18.49 -28.60 -20.87
CA LEU A 23 -17.16 -28.00 -20.91
C LEU A 23 -16.67 -27.64 -19.52
N ALA A 24 -15.37 -27.73 -19.30
CA ALA A 24 -14.76 -27.34 -18.03
C ALA A 24 -14.98 -25.84 -17.77
N ALA A 25 -15.41 -25.54 -16.55
CA ALA A 25 -15.74 -24.20 -16.07
C ALA A 25 -15.28 -24.08 -14.60
N GLY A 26 -14.09 -24.59 -14.29
CA GLY A 26 -13.52 -24.55 -12.95
C GLY A 26 -13.05 -23.15 -12.57
N GLU A 27 -12.96 -22.92 -11.27
CA GLU A 27 -12.46 -21.68 -10.69
C GLU A 27 -11.28 -21.98 -9.76
N LEU A 28 -10.18 -21.25 -9.93
CA LEU A 28 -9.01 -21.30 -9.07
C LEU A 28 -8.94 -20.01 -8.25
N GLU A 29 -9.07 -20.13 -6.94
CA GLU A 29 -8.94 -19.04 -5.99
C GLU A 29 -7.52 -19.04 -5.41
N VAL A 30 -6.70 -18.05 -5.78
CA VAL A 30 -5.41 -17.77 -5.17
C VAL A 30 -5.65 -17.12 -3.81
N ILE A 31 -5.28 -17.84 -2.75
CA ILE A 31 -5.35 -17.35 -1.36
C ILE A 31 -4.12 -16.51 -1.05
N GLU A 32 -2.95 -16.94 -1.52
CA GLU A 32 -1.68 -16.28 -1.26
C GLU A 32 -0.68 -16.64 -2.35
N LEU A 33 0.08 -15.65 -2.83
CA LEU A 33 1.13 -15.83 -3.83
C LEU A 33 2.26 -14.88 -3.46
N VAL A 34 3.43 -15.43 -3.15
CA VAL A 34 4.59 -14.68 -2.68
C VAL A 34 5.83 -15.21 -3.38
N GLY A 35 6.54 -14.31 -4.07
CA GLY A 35 7.88 -14.54 -4.60
C GLY A 35 8.89 -13.66 -3.88
N VAL A 36 10.16 -14.06 -3.89
CA VAL A 36 11.26 -13.22 -3.36
C VAL A 36 11.56 -12.01 -4.25
N ASP A 37 11.15 -12.07 -5.52
CA ASP A 37 11.22 -11.00 -6.50
C ASP A 37 10.10 -11.13 -7.55
N GLY A 38 10.03 -10.17 -8.47
CA GLY A 38 9.01 -10.16 -9.54
C GLY A 38 9.15 -11.29 -10.56
N GLY A 39 10.34 -11.89 -10.71
CA GLY A 39 10.54 -13.05 -11.59
C GLY A 39 9.93 -14.32 -10.97
N ALA A 40 10.15 -14.52 -9.67
CA ALA A 40 9.51 -15.58 -8.91
C ALA A 40 7.98 -15.44 -8.91
N GLU A 41 7.46 -14.23 -8.73
CA GLU A 41 6.01 -13.97 -8.82
C GLU A 41 5.44 -14.26 -10.22
N ALA A 42 6.15 -13.87 -11.28
CA ALA A 42 5.73 -14.16 -12.65
C ALA A 42 5.66 -15.67 -12.93
N ALA A 43 6.66 -16.43 -12.50
CA ALA A 43 6.67 -17.89 -12.65
C ALA A 43 5.54 -18.57 -11.84
N LEU A 44 5.20 -18.06 -10.66
CA LEU A 44 4.07 -18.54 -9.88
C LEU A 44 2.73 -18.24 -10.59
N TRP A 45 2.59 -17.06 -11.21
CA TRP A 45 1.41 -16.74 -12.01
C TRP A 45 1.30 -17.59 -13.26
N GLU A 46 2.41 -17.88 -13.96
CA GLU A 46 2.45 -18.80 -15.09
C GLU A 46 1.96 -20.20 -14.67
N TYR A 47 2.43 -20.69 -13.52
CA TYR A 47 1.91 -21.94 -12.94
C TYR A 47 0.39 -21.88 -12.70
N VAL A 48 -0.11 -20.81 -12.07
CA VAL A 48 -1.55 -20.65 -11.77
C VAL A 48 -2.40 -20.66 -13.04
N PHE A 49 -1.97 -19.95 -14.09
CA PHE A 49 -2.68 -19.92 -15.36
C PHE A 49 -2.56 -21.22 -16.16
N GLY A 50 -1.52 -22.03 -15.90
CA GLY A 50 -1.31 -23.34 -16.51
C GLY A 50 -2.12 -24.48 -15.90
N VAL A 51 -2.91 -24.25 -14.83
CA VAL A 51 -3.73 -25.29 -14.23
C VAL A 51 -4.91 -25.65 -15.15
N ASP A 52 -4.94 -26.91 -15.60
CA ASP A 52 -5.99 -27.43 -16.49
C ASP A 52 -7.40 -27.35 -15.89
N LEU A 53 -8.40 -27.27 -16.78
CA LEU A 53 -9.84 -27.26 -16.47
C LEU A 53 -10.32 -26.04 -15.66
N ILE A 54 -9.53 -24.97 -15.63
CA ILE A 54 -9.86 -23.68 -15.02
C ILE A 54 -10.33 -22.71 -16.11
N GLU A 55 -11.50 -22.11 -15.91
CA GLU A 55 -12.04 -21.03 -16.74
C GLU A 55 -11.73 -19.66 -16.11
N THR A 56 -11.78 -19.57 -14.77
CA THR A 56 -11.61 -18.32 -14.02
C THR A 56 -10.52 -18.47 -12.95
N VAL A 57 -9.59 -17.52 -12.92
CA VAL A 57 -8.65 -17.34 -11.81
C VAL A 57 -9.09 -16.12 -11.02
N ALA A 58 -9.31 -16.29 -9.72
CA ALA A 58 -9.59 -15.21 -8.78
C ALA A 58 -8.43 -15.08 -7.80
N ALA A 59 -8.03 -13.86 -7.47
CA ALA A 59 -7.01 -13.60 -6.47
C ALA A 59 -7.44 -12.43 -5.60
N HIS A 60 -7.71 -12.73 -4.34
CA HIS A 60 -8.16 -11.73 -3.39
C HIS A 60 -6.98 -11.13 -2.63
N ASN A 61 -7.16 -9.90 -2.15
CA ASN A 61 -6.20 -9.24 -1.26
C ASN A 61 -4.76 -9.21 -1.82
N ARG A 62 -4.62 -8.84 -3.10
CA ARG A 62 -3.32 -8.68 -3.78
C ARG A 62 -2.78 -7.24 -3.61
N PRO A 63 -1.44 -7.05 -3.66
CA PRO A 63 -0.86 -5.71 -3.70
C PRO A 63 -1.41 -4.92 -4.89
N PHE A 64 -1.75 -3.64 -4.67
CA PHE A 64 -2.32 -2.80 -5.74
C PHE A 64 -1.31 -2.49 -6.86
N ASP A 65 -0.02 -2.43 -6.51
CA ASP A 65 1.10 -2.16 -7.39
C ASP A 65 1.81 -3.43 -7.90
N GLU A 66 1.21 -4.62 -7.72
CA GLU A 66 1.80 -5.86 -8.24
C GLU A 66 1.93 -5.84 -9.77
N PRO A 67 2.97 -6.48 -10.35
CA PRO A 67 3.30 -6.34 -11.77
C PRO A 67 2.35 -7.10 -12.71
N LEU A 68 1.41 -7.91 -12.20
CA LEU A 68 0.57 -8.82 -12.99
C LEU A 68 -0.10 -8.13 -14.19
N PHE A 69 -0.64 -6.92 -14.01
CA PHE A 69 -1.27 -6.18 -15.11
C PHE A 69 -0.32 -5.94 -16.29
N GLY A 70 0.97 -5.74 -16.04
CA GLY A 70 1.99 -5.56 -17.07
C GLY A 70 2.57 -6.87 -17.64
N LEU A 71 2.31 -8.01 -17.00
CA LEU A 71 2.81 -9.33 -17.41
C LEU A 71 1.85 -10.07 -18.36
N LEU A 72 0.57 -9.68 -18.39
CA LEU A 72 -0.44 -10.34 -19.21
C LEU A 72 -0.38 -9.89 -20.68
N ASP A 73 -0.54 -10.85 -21.61
CA ASP A 73 -0.68 -10.55 -23.05
C ASP A 73 -1.92 -9.70 -23.36
N ASP A 74 -3.02 -9.94 -22.64
CA ASP A 74 -4.23 -9.11 -22.69
C ASP A 74 -4.62 -8.61 -21.28
N PRO A 75 -4.04 -7.50 -20.81
CA PRO A 75 -4.30 -6.93 -19.49
C PRO A 75 -5.76 -6.54 -19.25
N ARG A 76 -6.56 -6.39 -20.31
CA ARG A 76 -7.99 -6.01 -20.18
C ARG A 76 -8.86 -7.14 -19.66
N ARG A 77 -8.35 -8.38 -19.69
CA ARG A 77 -9.02 -9.54 -19.06
C ARG A 77 -8.82 -9.59 -17.54
N LEU A 78 -7.88 -8.79 -17.01
CA LEU A 78 -7.69 -8.65 -15.58
C LEU A 78 -8.68 -7.63 -15.01
N GLU A 79 -9.72 -8.13 -14.35
CA GLU A 79 -10.64 -7.32 -13.57
C GLU A 79 -10.02 -7.01 -12.21
N ARG A 80 -9.96 -5.72 -11.85
CA ARG A 80 -9.40 -5.25 -10.58
C ARG A 80 -10.46 -4.49 -9.80
N TYR A 81 -10.63 -4.86 -8.54
CA TYR A 81 -11.59 -4.27 -7.61
C TYR A 81 -10.84 -3.77 -6.37
N PRO A 82 -10.41 -2.50 -6.35
CA PRO A 82 -9.74 -1.93 -5.18
C PRO A 82 -10.71 -1.91 -4.00
N VAL A 83 -10.25 -2.42 -2.85
CA VAL A 83 -10.98 -2.40 -1.58
C VAL A 83 -10.05 -1.95 -0.48
N ASP A 84 -10.60 -1.35 0.57
CA ASP A 84 -9.83 -0.95 1.74
C ASP A 84 -9.36 -2.19 2.52
N ALA A 85 -8.10 -2.20 2.95
CA ALA A 85 -7.52 -3.28 3.75
C ALA A 85 -7.33 -2.90 5.22
N LEU A 86 -6.62 -1.79 5.48
CA LEU A 86 -6.29 -1.34 6.84
C LEU A 86 -6.64 0.14 7.04
N PHE A 87 -7.13 0.45 8.23
CA PHE A 87 -7.29 1.82 8.72
C PHE A 87 -6.32 2.06 9.88
N CYS A 88 -5.46 3.07 9.76
CA CYS A 88 -4.48 3.38 10.80
C CYS A 88 -4.91 4.58 11.65
N ARG A 89 -4.68 4.48 12.96
CA ARG A 89 -4.74 5.61 13.89
C ARG A 89 -3.40 5.76 14.58
N VAL A 90 -2.73 6.89 14.35
CA VAL A 90 -1.48 7.21 15.03
C VAL A 90 -1.78 7.75 16.43
N LEU A 91 -1.41 6.98 17.46
CA LEU A 91 -1.63 7.34 18.87
C LEU A 91 -0.44 8.12 19.45
N ASP A 92 0.77 7.79 19.01
CA ASP A 92 2.00 8.51 19.35
C ASP A 92 2.66 8.99 18.06
N PRO A 93 2.42 10.25 17.63
CA PRO A 93 3.04 10.78 16.42
C PRO A 93 4.55 10.89 16.49
N ALA A 94 5.15 11.01 17.68
CA ALA A 94 6.60 11.05 17.79
C ALA A 94 7.17 9.66 17.48
N ALA A 95 6.72 8.64 18.21
CA ALA A 95 7.18 7.27 18.00
C ALA A 95 6.90 6.77 16.58
N ALA A 96 5.72 7.08 16.03
CA ALA A 96 5.35 6.64 14.69
C ALA A 96 6.19 7.34 13.59
N LEU A 97 6.32 8.67 13.64
CA LEU A 97 7.02 9.41 12.58
C LEU A 97 8.54 9.24 12.66
N GLU A 98 9.11 9.07 13.85
CA GLU A 98 10.54 8.81 14.02
C GLU A 98 10.90 7.33 13.80
N GLY A 99 9.94 6.42 14.03
CA GLY A 99 10.11 4.99 13.83
C GLY A 99 10.12 4.55 12.36
N ARG A 100 9.52 5.32 11.46
CA ARG A 100 9.53 5.03 10.01
C ARG A 100 10.74 5.64 9.29
N ARG A 101 11.04 5.10 8.11
CA ARG A 101 11.94 5.72 7.13
C ARG A 101 11.17 6.50 6.07
N TYR A 102 11.90 7.36 5.38
CA TYR A 102 11.40 8.21 4.31
C TYR A 102 12.30 8.01 3.09
N ALA A 103 11.71 7.93 1.89
CA ALA A 103 12.45 7.49 0.70
C ALA A 103 13.56 8.48 0.28
N ARG A 104 13.48 9.72 0.78
CA ARG A 104 14.39 10.81 0.44
C ARG A 104 14.41 11.84 1.56
N GLU A 105 15.49 12.60 1.63
CA GLU A 105 15.60 13.74 2.53
C GLU A 105 14.49 14.77 2.26
N GLY A 106 13.84 15.22 3.33
CA GLY A 106 12.78 16.20 3.25
C GLY A 106 12.42 16.78 4.61
N ARG A 107 11.82 17.97 4.59
CA ARG A 107 11.35 18.67 5.77
C ARG A 107 9.94 19.17 5.58
N LEU A 108 9.10 18.99 6.59
CA LEU A 108 7.72 19.48 6.60
C LEU A 108 7.37 20.05 7.98
N VAL A 109 6.87 21.27 8.03
CA VAL A 109 6.23 21.82 9.23
C VAL A 109 4.73 21.69 9.07
N PHE A 110 4.06 21.02 10.00
CA PHE A 110 2.61 20.80 9.93
C PHE A 110 1.94 20.98 11.29
N GLU A 111 0.67 21.38 11.24
CA GLU A 111 -0.25 21.40 12.38
C GLU A 111 -1.12 20.14 12.33
N LEU A 112 -1.06 19.34 13.39
CA LEU A 112 -1.87 18.15 13.55
C LEU A 112 -3.07 18.47 14.42
N VAL A 113 -4.27 18.28 13.88
CA VAL A 113 -5.53 18.53 14.61
C VAL A 113 -6.08 17.19 15.11
N ASP A 114 -6.27 17.06 16.43
CA ASP A 114 -6.82 15.85 17.05
C ASP A 114 -8.01 16.20 17.96
N ASP A 115 -9.21 16.24 17.35
CA ASP A 115 -10.45 16.60 18.03
C ASP A 115 -10.96 15.51 18.98
N PHE A 116 -10.56 14.26 18.77
CA PHE A 116 -11.12 13.11 19.49
C PHE A 116 -10.28 12.67 20.69
N GLY A 117 -8.95 12.81 20.63
CA GLY A 117 -8.06 12.10 21.54
C GLY A 117 -7.11 12.95 22.39
N ARG A 118 -6.78 14.19 21.98
CA ARG A 118 -5.64 14.97 22.51
C ARG A 118 -4.30 14.23 22.57
N TYR A 119 -4.16 13.09 21.89
CA TYR A 119 -2.96 12.26 21.90
C TYR A 119 -1.91 12.80 20.93
N ALA A 120 -2.38 13.44 19.85
CA ALA A 120 -1.54 13.74 18.70
C ALA A 120 -1.44 15.23 18.33
N GLY A 121 -2.24 16.10 18.93
CA GLY A 121 -2.40 17.48 18.46
C GLY A 121 -1.16 18.38 18.64
N GLY A 122 -1.01 19.35 17.73
CA GLY A 122 -0.03 20.44 17.83
C GLY A 122 0.80 20.65 16.57
N ARG A 123 1.79 21.55 16.68
CA ARG A 123 2.66 21.93 15.56
C ARG A 123 4.03 21.28 15.64
N PHE A 124 4.44 20.65 14.55
CA PHE A 124 5.66 19.87 14.49
C PHE A 124 6.46 20.15 13.23
N ALA A 125 7.78 20.18 13.38
CA ALA A 125 8.72 20.03 12.28
C ALA A 125 9.13 18.56 12.20
N LEU A 126 8.95 17.96 11.03
CA LEU A 126 9.45 16.64 10.68
C LEU A 126 10.57 16.79 9.66
N GLU A 127 11.71 16.22 9.97
CA GLU A 127 12.85 16.04 9.08
C GLU A 127 13.03 14.53 8.90
N GLY A 128 12.91 14.03 7.68
CA GLY A 128 12.94 12.60 7.40
C GLY A 128 13.77 12.29 6.16
N GLY A 129 14.41 11.12 6.18
CA GLY A 129 15.19 10.59 5.07
C GLY A 129 15.46 9.08 5.19
N PRO A 130 16.29 8.53 4.31
CA PRO A 130 16.65 7.11 4.32
C PRO A 130 17.35 6.67 5.61
N ASP A 131 18.08 7.58 6.26
CA ASP A 131 18.85 7.30 7.48
C ASP A 131 18.01 7.38 8.76
N GLY A 132 16.82 7.96 8.70
CA GLY A 132 15.94 8.12 9.86
C GLY A 132 15.07 9.35 9.78
N ALA A 133 14.39 9.65 10.88
CA ALA A 133 13.60 10.85 11.01
C ALA A 133 13.69 11.44 12.41
N ARG A 134 13.45 12.75 12.47
CA ARG A 134 13.35 13.52 13.71
C ARG A 134 12.11 14.39 13.63
N ARG A 135 11.29 14.33 14.66
CA ARG A 135 10.09 15.13 14.82
C ARG A 135 10.21 15.93 16.09
N ARG A 136 10.01 17.25 16.01
CA ARG A 136 10.05 18.13 17.18
C ARG A 136 8.89 19.13 17.18
N PRO A 137 8.35 19.49 18.36
CA PRO A 137 7.54 20.70 18.49
C PRO A 137 8.26 21.91 17.88
N THR A 138 7.51 22.80 17.23
CA THR A 138 8.09 24.02 16.65
C THR A 138 7.11 25.19 16.71
N GLY A 139 7.66 26.40 16.82
CA GLY A 139 6.91 27.66 16.69
C GLY A 139 6.86 28.19 15.25
N GLU A 140 7.55 27.55 14.30
CA GLU A 140 7.53 27.93 12.88
C GLU A 140 6.10 27.90 12.31
N THR A 141 5.83 28.65 11.25
CA THR A 141 4.51 28.63 10.59
C THR A 141 4.27 27.26 9.94
N ALA A 142 3.13 26.64 10.25
CA ALA A 142 2.73 25.39 9.61
C ALA A 142 2.52 25.59 8.10
N MET A 143 3.12 24.71 7.31
CA MET A 143 2.94 24.67 5.85
C MET A 143 1.64 23.94 5.48
N LEU A 144 1.25 22.96 6.31
CA LEU A 144 0.01 22.19 6.20
C LEU A 144 -0.68 22.10 7.55
N THR A 145 -2.00 22.01 7.52
CA THR A 145 -2.82 21.57 8.64
C THR A 145 -3.56 20.32 8.23
N LEU A 146 -3.44 19.24 9.00
CA LEU A 146 -4.12 17.98 8.74
C LEU A 146 -4.76 17.39 10.01
N PRO A 147 -5.99 16.87 9.92
CA PRO A 147 -6.59 16.06 10.97
C PRO A 147 -5.82 14.76 11.24
N ALA A 148 -5.96 14.20 12.45
CA ALA A 148 -5.29 12.98 12.85
C ALA A 148 -5.67 11.75 12.01
N GLU A 149 -6.89 11.71 11.45
CA GLU A 149 -7.27 10.66 10.48
C GLU A 149 -6.52 10.77 9.15
N GLU A 150 -6.16 11.98 8.72
CA GLU A 150 -5.35 12.19 7.52
C GLU A 150 -3.91 11.76 7.75
N LEU A 151 -3.36 11.99 8.95
CA LEU A 151 -2.07 11.41 9.30
C LEU A 151 -2.11 9.87 9.23
N GLY A 152 -3.17 9.26 9.76
CA GLY A 152 -3.38 7.81 9.67
C GLY A 152 -3.40 7.31 8.22
N ALA A 153 -4.13 7.99 7.35
CA ALA A 153 -4.20 7.63 5.92
C ALA A 153 -2.85 7.76 5.20
N LEU A 154 -2.08 8.82 5.49
CA LEU A 154 -0.77 9.05 4.87
C LEU A 154 0.34 8.16 5.42
N TYR A 155 0.19 7.63 6.64
CA TYR A 155 1.28 7.06 7.42
C TYR A 155 2.01 5.92 6.71
N LEU A 156 1.27 4.96 6.14
CA LEU A 156 1.83 3.79 5.46
C LEU A 156 2.35 4.08 4.04
N GLY A 157 2.12 5.29 3.51
CA GLY A 157 2.71 5.75 2.26
C GLY A 157 1.94 5.40 0.98
N GLN A 158 0.73 4.85 1.07
CA GLN A 158 -0.16 4.69 -0.10
C GLN A 158 -0.95 5.96 -0.41
N THR A 159 -1.55 6.59 0.59
CA THR A 159 -2.46 7.72 0.34
C THR A 159 -1.72 8.92 -0.24
N SER A 160 -2.22 9.49 -1.34
CA SER A 160 -1.70 10.71 -1.94
C SER A 160 -2.10 11.94 -1.12
N ALA A 161 -1.13 12.62 -0.51
CA ALA A 161 -1.34 13.91 0.16
C ALA A 161 -1.90 14.97 -0.80
N LEU A 162 -1.50 14.95 -2.07
CA LEU A 162 -2.05 15.86 -3.09
C LEU A 162 -3.53 15.62 -3.34
N ALA A 163 -3.96 14.35 -3.43
CA ALA A 163 -5.37 14.02 -3.59
C ALA A 163 -6.19 14.47 -2.37
N ARG A 164 -5.67 14.27 -1.15
CA ARG A 164 -6.34 14.70 0.09
C ARG A 164 -6.42 16.22 0.21
N TRP A 165 -5.38 16.95 -0.22
CA TRP A 165 -5.42 18.41 -0.33
C TRP A 165 -6.46 18.89 -1.36
N ARG A 166 -6.48 18.31 -2.57
CA ARG A 166 -7.49 18.64 -3.59
C ARG A 166 -8.93 18.37 -3.14
N ALA A 167 -9.12 17.35 -2.30
CA ALA A 167 -10.40 17.02 -1.68
C ALA A 167 -10.76 17.93 -0.48
N GLY A 168 -9.91 18.90 -0.11
CA GLY A 168 -10.14 19.79 1.03
C GLY A 168 -9.98 19.13 2.39
N ARG A 169 -9.40 17.91 2.46
CA ARG A 169 -9.16 17.17 3.71
C ARG A 169 -7.91 17.65 4.44
N ILE A 170 -6.96 18.21 3.70
CA ILE A 170 -5.72 18.82 4.21
C ILE A 170 -5.71 20.28 3.77
N ALA A 171 -5.42 21.20 4.68
CA ALA A 171 -5.33 22.64 4.40
C ALA A 171 -3.87 23.10 4.26
N GLY A 172 -3.64 24.11 3.42
CA GLY A 172 -2.32 24.68 3.14
C GLY A 172 -2.13 24.96 1.65
N SER A 173 -0.88 25.22 1.24
CA SER A 173 -0.56 25.45 -0.17
C SER A 173 -0.37 24.15 -0.96
N GLU A 174 -0.57 24.19 -2.27
CA GLU A 174 -0.26 23.06 -3.14
C GLU A 174 1.22 22.64 -3.01
N ALA A 175 2.14 23.60 -2.90
CA ALA A 175 3.57 23.32 -2.72
C ALA A 175 3.83 22.51 -1.44
N ALA A 176 3.12 22.82 -0.35
CA ALA A 176 3.23 22.07 0.89
C ALA A 176 2.63 20.67 0.77
N ALA A 177 1.49 20.52 0.07
CA ALA A 177 0.91 19.21 -0.23
C ALA A 177 1.85 18.34 -1.09
N ARG A 178 2.57 18.94 -2.05
CA ARG A 178 3.61 18.25 -2.84
C ARG A 178 4.79 17.83 -1.96
N ALA A 179 5.21 18.66 -1.01
CA ALA A 179 6.26 18.29 -0.07
C ALA A 179 5.83 17.09 0.81
N ALA A 180 4.59 17.10 1.29
CA ALA A 180 4.03 15.98 2.06
C ALA A 180 3.88 14.71 1.21
N GLU A 181 3.37 14.81 -0.03
CA GLU A 181 3.27 13.68 -0.97
C GLU A 181 4.62 12.98 -1.08
N LEU A 182 5.65 13.76 -1.36
CA LEU A 182 6.97 13.24 -1.64
C LEU A 182 7.70 12.73 -0.39
N LEU A 183 7.34 13.23 0.78
CA LEU A 183 7.88 12.74 2.05
C LEU A 183 7.16 11.44 2.43
N PHE A 184 5.83 11.41 2.40
CA PHE A 184 5.05 10.30 2.93
C PHE A 184 4.95 9.09 1.99
N ARG A 185 4.93 9.27 0.66
CA ARG A 185 4.84 8.15 -0.30
C ARG A 185 6.02 7.18 -0.16
N TRP A 186 5.74 5.90 -0.39
CA TRP A 186 6.72 4.83 -0.35
C TRP A 186 6.50 3.86 -1.52
N HIS A 187 7.57 3.16 -1.93
CA HIS A 187 7.51 2.05 -2.87
C HIS A 187 8.32 0.87 -2.31
N PRO A 188 7.77 -0.36 -2.33
CA PRO A 188 6.44 -0.75 -2.84
C PRO A 188 5.27 -0.14 -2.03
N GLU A 189 4.07 -0.11 -2.61
CA GLU A 189 2.87 0.32 -1.88
C GLU A 189 2.61 -0.63 -0.69
N PRO A 190 2.11 -0.13 0.45
CA PRO A 190 1.82 -0.99 1.59
C PRO A 190 0.71 -1.98 1.22
N TRP A 191 0.92 -3.22 1.64
CA TRP A 191 -0.01 -4.33 1.42
C TRP A 191 -0.18 -5.11 2.72
N ALA A 192 -1.41 -5.52 3.00
CA ALA A 192 -1.74 -6.38 4.13
C ALA A 192 -2.08 -7.78 3.58
N PRO A 193 -1.18 -8.78 3.66
CA PRO A 193 -1.41 -10.11 3.09
C PRO A 193 -2.57 -10.87 3.76
N GLU A 194 -2.90 -10.50 5.00
CA GLU A 194 -3.99 -11.08 5.77
C GLU A 194 -4.82 -9.97 6.43
N ILE A 195 -6.14 -10.13 6.39
CA ILE A 195 -7.12 -9.23 7.01
C ILE A 195 -8.00 -10.10 7.92
N TRP A 196 -8.12 -9.72 9.19
CA TRP A 196 -8.81 -10.47 10.24
C TRP A 196 -10.12 -9.79 10.66
#